data_AF-A0A1C5VGI6-F1
#
_entry.id   AF-A0A1C5VGI6-F1
#
_cell.length_a   1.000
_cell.length_b   1.000
_cell.length_c   1.000
_cell.angle_alpha   90.00
_cell.angle_beta   90.00
_cell.angle_gamma   90.00
#
_symmetry.space_group_name_H-M   'P 1'
#
loop_
_entity.id
_entity.type
_entity.pdbx_description
1 polymer ?
#
loop_
_entity_poly.entity_id
_entity_poly.type
_entity_poly.pdbx_seq_one_letter_code
_entity_poly.pdbx_strand_id
1 'polypeptide(L)'
;MKVIVAIDSLKGSLSSLEAGKAVEDGIKKAIPTAEVMIRPVADGGEGTVTALTTGLQGSLEKVAVTGPLGQKVEAAYGILRIKQQSLKWQKPPDCHWCRWINEIQWKPLLMVWGN
;
A
#
# COMPACT_ATOMS: atom_id res chain seq x y z
N MET A 1 -10.80 18.19 14.07
CA MET A 1 -9.83 17.10 14.39
C MET A 1 -9.43 16.44 13.09
N LYS A 2 -8.15 16.10 12.90
CA LYS A 2 -7.68 15.40 11.70
C LYS A 2 -7.24 13.98 12.07
N VAL A 3 -7.75 12.98 11.38
CA VAL A 3 -7.49 11.57 11.65
C VAL A 3 -6.95 10.90 10.39
N ILE A 4 -5.81 10.22 10.52
CA ILE A 4 -5.27 9.36 9.47
C ILE A 4 -5.63 7.92 9.83
N VAL A 5 -6.30 7.22 8.92
CA VAL A 5 -6.64 5.81 9.06
C VAL A 5 -5.71 5.02 8.15
N ALA A 6 -4.78 4.29 8.75
CA ALA A 6 -3.85 3.40 8.05
C ALA A 6 -4.05 1.98 8.60
N ILE A 7 -4.88 1.19 7.93
CA ILE A 7 -5.28 -0.16 8.33
C ILE A 7 -4.94 -1.13 7.22
N ASP A 8 -4.37 -2.28 7.56
CA ASP A 8 -4.12 -3.35 6.60
C ASP A 8 -5.42 -4.11 6.28
N SER A 9 -5.41 -4.86 5.19
CA SER A 9 -6.49 -5.77 4.84
C SER A 9 -6.75 -6.81 5.94
N LEU A 10 -8.04 -7.12 6.13
CA LEU A 10 -8.47 -8.25 6.93
C LEU A 10 -8.55 -9.45 5.98
N LYS A 11 -7.50 -10.27 5.96
CA LYS A 11 -7.34 -11.39 5.03
C LYS A 11 -8.61 -12.24 4.94
N GLY A 12 -9.12 -12.42 3.72
CA GLY A 12 -10.35 -13.17 3.43
C GLY A 12 -11.66 -12.46 3.82
N SER A 13 -11.61 -11.17 4.18
CA SER A 13 -12.77 -10.38 4.60
C SER A 13 -12.78 -9.02 3.91
N LEU A 14 -12.12 -8.01 4.48
CA LEU A 14 -12.14 -6.63 3.98
C LEU A 14 -10.78 -6.26 3.38
N SER A 15 -10.80 -5.58 2.24
CA SER A 15 -9.62 -4.87 1.77
C SER A 15 -9.23 -3.74 2.74
N SER A 16 -7.97 -3.32 2.69
CA SER A 16 -7.46 -2.20 3.48
C SER A 16 -8.31 -0.93 3.31
N LEU A 17 -8.80 -0.67 2.09
CA LEU A 17 -9.65 0.49 1.80
C LEU A 17 -11.05 0.35 2.43
N GLU A 18 -11.67 -0.83 2.38
CA GLU A 18 -12.98 -1.08 2.97
C GLU A 18 -12.93 -1.01 4.50
N ALA A 19 -11.90 -1.59 5.11
CA ALA A 19 -11.65 -1.48 6.54
C ALA A 19 -11.46 0.00 6.94
N GLY A 20 -10.72 0.77 6.15
CA GLY A 20 -10.55 2.21 6.35
C GLY A 20 -11.85 2.99 6.29
N LYS A 21 -12.74 2.69 5.33
CA LYS A 21 -14.06 3.31 5.20
C LYS A 21 -14.97 3.01 6.38
N ALA A 22 -14.98 1.75 6.85
CA ALA A 22 -15.75 1.38 8.03
C ALA A 22 -15.32 2.15 9.29
N VAL A 23 -14.02 2.40 9.44
CA VAL A 23 -13.48 3.23 10.53
C VAL A 23 -13.82 4.70 10.36
N GLU A 24 -13.73 5.23 9.14
CA GLU A 24 -14.18 6.59 8.82
C GLU A 24 -15.65 6.81 9.21
N ASP A 25 -16.53 5.87 8.86
CA ASP A 25 -17.95 5.93 9.21
C ASP A 25 -18.17 5.95 10.72
N GLY A 26 -17.41 5.13 11.46
CA GLY A 26 -17.45 5.12 12.92
C GLY A 26 -16.99 6.45 13.53
N ILE A 27 -15.89 7.01 13.02
CA ILE A 27 -15.35 8.30 13.46
C ILE A 27 -16.37 9.41 13.19
N LYS A 28 -16.95 9.46 11.99
CA LYS A 28 -17.92 10.49 11.60
C LYS A 28 -19.22 10.41 12.40
N LYS A 29 -19.63 9.22 12.86
CA LYS A 29 -20.76 9.05 13.79
C LYS A 29 -20.48 9.68 15.15
N ALA A 30 -19.26 9.54 15.67
CA ALA A 30 -18.88 10.08 16.97
C ALA A 30 -18.51 11.57 16.91
N ILE A 31 -17.81 11.99 15.84
CA ILE A 31 -17.31 13.34 15.62
C ILE A 31 -17.60 13.72 14.15
N PRO A 32 -18.78 14.28 13.86
CA PRO A 32 -19.19 14.60 12.48
C PRO A 32 -18.29 15.60 11.75
N THR A 33 -17.54 16.42 12.50
CA THR A 33 -16.62 17.44 11.96
C THR A 33 -15.18 16.94 11.82
N ALA A 34 -14.92 15.64 12.04
CA ALA A 34 -13.59 15.07 11.84
C ALA A 34 -13.23 15.02 10.35
N GLU A 35 -12.05 15.52 10.01
CA GLU A 35 -11.41 15.30 8.71
C GLU A 35 -10.70 13.94 8.77
N VAL A 36 -11.22 12.95 8.04
CA VAL A 36 -10.63 11.61 8.01
C VAL A 36 -9.94 11.38 6.66
N MET A 37 -8.69 10.91 6.71
CA MET A 37 -7.92 10.55 5.54
C MET A 37 -7.52 9.07 5.62
N ILE A 38 -8.03 8.27 4.70
CA ILE A 38 -7.69 6.85 4.60
C ILE A 38 -6.43 6.70 3.75
N ARG A 39 -5.43 5.98 4.28
CA ARG A 39 -4.20 5.64 3.58
C ARG A 39 -4.05 4.11 3.61
N PRO A 40 -4.41 3.42 2.52
CA PRO A 40 -4.27 1.98 2.45
C PRO A 40 -2.81 1.56 2.70
N VAL A 41 -2.63 0.54 3.51
CA VAL A 41 -1.32 -0.05 3.83
C VAL A 41 -1.38 -1.55 3.57
N ALA A 42 -0.23 -2.13 3.28
CA ALA A 42 -0.05 -3.56 3.05
C ALA A 42 1.37 -3.97 3.42
N ASP A 43 1.57 -5.23 3.77
CA ASP A 43 2.82 -5.80 4.29
C ASP A 43 3.70 -6.48 3.20
N GLY A 44 3.25 -6.49 1.95
CA GLY A 44 3.90 -7.22 0.85
C GLY A 44 3.10 -8.44 0.39
N GLY A 45 2.04 -8.82 1.10
CA GLY A 45 1.12 -9.88 0.71
C GLY A 45 0.09 -9.46 -0.34
N GLU A 46 -1.02 -10.20 -0.36
CA GLU A 46 -2.15 -9.96 -1.25
C GLU A 46 -2.71 -8.53 -1.06
N GLY A 47 -3.05 -7.85 -2.16
CA GLY A 47 -3.59 -6.49 -2.11
C GLY A 47 -2.54 -5.38 -2.03
N THR A 48 -1.24 -5.71 -1.89
CA THR A 48 -0.16 -4.72 -1.85
C THR A 48 -0.10 -3.83 -3.10
N VAL A 49 -0.25 -4.42 -4.29
CA VAL A 49 -0.28 -3.67 -5.56
C VAL A 49 -1.41 -2.65 -5.57
N THR A 50 -2.60 -3.04 -5.13
CA THR A 50 -3.77 -2.17 -5.05
C THR A 50 -3.60 -1.07 -4.01
N ALA A 51 -3.07 -1.40 -2.83
CA ALA A 51 -2.83 -0.43 -1.77
C ALA A 51 -1.86 0.68 -2.23
N LEU A 52 -0.75 0.29 -2.88
CA LEU A 52 0.26 1.23 -3.34
C LEU A 52 -0.18 2.07 -4.53
N THR A 53 -0.80 1.44 -5.55
CA THR A 53 -1.29 2.17 -6.72
C THR A 53 -2.37 3.19 -6.33
N THR A 54 -3.29 2.83 -5.44
CA THR A 54 -4.31 3.75 -4.90
C THR A 54 -3.67 4.88 -4.08
N GLY A 55 -2.72 4.57 -3.20
CA GLY A 55 -2.12 5.54 -2.28
C GLY A 55 -1.16 6.53 -2.95
N LEU A 56 -0.51 6.12 -4.05
CA LEU A 56 0.56 6.86 -4.73
C LEU A 56 0.20 7.30 -6.17
N GLN A 57 -1.08 7.24 -6.55
CA GLN A 57 -1.56 7.65 -7.87
C GLN A 57 -0.85 6.88 -9.01
N GLY A 58 -0.62 5.58 -8.79
CA GLY A 58 -0.11 4.67 -9.80
C GLY A 58 -1.20 4.16 -10.74
N SER A 59 -0.80 3.47 -11.80
CA SER A 59 -1.71 2.69 -12.66
C SER A 59 -1.57 1.20 -12.38
N LEU A 60 -2.65 0.45 -12.56
CA LEU A 60 -2.67 -1.00 -12.50
C LEU A 60 -2.86 -1.52 -13.92
N GLU A 61 -1.88 -2.26 -14.42
CA GLU A 61 -1.87 -2.81 -15.76
C GLU A 61 -2.08 -4.32 -15.71
N LYS A 62 -2.89 -4.84 -16.63
CA LYS A 62 -3.15 -6.27 -16.79
C LYS A 62 -2.42 -6.79 -18.01
N VAL A 63 -1.84 -7.97 -17.90
CA VAL A 63 -1.07 -8.59 -18.97
C VAL A 63 -1.26 -10.11 -18.96
N ALA A 64 -1.44 -10.68 -20.16
CA ALA A 64 -1.48 -12.13 -20.33
C ALA A 64 -0.06 -12.71 -20.25
N VAL A 65 0.20 -13.51 -19.22
CA VAL A 65 1.49 -14.18 -18.99
C VAL A 65 1.34 -15.69 -19.11
N THR A 66 2.45 -16.40 -19.23
CA THR A 66 2.46 -17.87 -19.17
C THR A 66 2.46 -18.28 -17.70
N GLY A 67 1.38 -18.92 -17.25
CA GLY A 67 1.23 -19.44 -15.91
C GLY A 67 2.14 -20.65 -15.64
N PRO A 68 2.23 -21.10 -14.38
CA PRO A 68 3.15 -22.16 -13.97
C PRO A 68 2.88 -23.52 -14.65
N LEU A 69 1.68 -23.74 -15.16
CA LEU A 69 1.28 -24.94 -15.90
C LEU A 69 1.34 -24.76 -17.43
N GLY A 70 2.01 -23.71 -17.92
CA GLY A 70 2.18 -23.43 -19.35
C GLY A 70 0.98 -22.77 -20.05
N GLN A 71 -0.15 -22.62 -19.35
CA GLN A 71 -1.36 -21.98 -19.89
C GLN A 71 -1.27 -20.45 -19.79
N LYS A 72 -1.99 -19.72 -20.64
CA LYS A 72 -2.08 -18.25 -20.51
C LYS A 72 -2.98 -17.87 -19.34
N VAL A 73 -2.48 -17.02 -18.46
CA VAL A 73 -3.20 -16.46 -17.30
C VAL A 73 -3.12 -14.94 -17.32
N GLU A 74 -4.13 -14.27 -16.79
CA GLU A 74 -4.10 -12.82 -16.57
C GLU A 74 -3.31 -12.54 -15.28
N ALA A 75 -2.23 -11.75 -15.40
CA ALA A 75 -1.51 -11.21 -14.26
C ALA A 75 -1.69 -9.69 -14.21
N ALA A 76 -1.54 -9.13 -13.01
CA ALA A 76 -1.61 -7.69 -12.79
C ALA A 76 -0.31 -7.16 -12.21
N TYR A 77 0.05 -5.94 -12.57
CA TYR A 77 1.15 -5.22 -11.95
C TYR A 77 0.85 -3.73 -11.79
N GLY A 78 1.47 -3.12 -10.78
CA GLY A 78 1.37 -1.70 -10.51
C GLY A 78 2.52 -0.91 -11.11
N ILE A 79 2.23 0.23 -11.73
CA ILE A 79 3.21 1.22 -12.18
C ILE A 79 3.05 2.47 -11.32
N LEU A 80 4.09 2.79 -10.55
CA LEU A 80 4.11 4.01 -9.72
C LEU A 80 4.89 5.11 -10.43
N ARG A 81 4.28 6.28 -10.61
CA ARG A 81 4.95 7.49 -11.13
C ARG A 81 5.57 8.31 -10.00
N ILE A 82 6.44 7.66 -9.23
CA ILE A 82 7.19 8.35 -8.18
C ILE A 82 8.38 9.09 -8.81
N LYS A 83 8.44 10.41 -8.63
CA LYS A 83 9.70 11.14 -8.78
C LYS A 83 10.67 10.56 -7.76
N GLN A 84 11.86 10.16 -8.21
CA GLN A 84 12.89 9.63 -7.33
C GLN A 84 13.16 10.64 -6.21
N GLN A 85 12.69 10.34 -5.01
CA GLN A 85 12.99 11.10 -3.81
C GLN A 85 13.90 10.24 -2.96
N SER A 86 15.13 10.71 -2.77
CA SER A 86 16.05 10.13 -1.82
C SER A 86 15.55 10.46 -0.41
N LEU A 87 14.82 9.53 0.19
CA LEU A 87 14.51 9.61 1.61
C LEU A 87 15.79 9.33 2.39
N LYS A 88 16.47 10.39 2.84
CA LYS A 88 17.53 10.27 3.84
C LYS A 88 16.88 9.98 5.19
N TRP A 89 16.89 8.71 5.59
CA TRP A 89 16.49 8.33 6.92
C TRP A 89 17.57 8.80 7.91
N GLN A 90 17.22 9.73 8.79
CA GLN A 90 18.06 10.09 9.93
C GLN A 90 17.66 9.20 11.11
N LYS A 91 18.61 8.43 11.63
CA LYS A 91 18.41 7.59 12.82
C LYS A 91 18.15 8.49 14.04
N PRO A 92 17.05 8.29 14.79
CA PRO A 92 16.89 8.93 16.09
C PRO A 92 18.03 8.49 17.02
N PRO A 93 18.65 9.41 17.79
CA PRO A 93 19.84 9.12 18.60
C PRO A 93 19.66 7.94 19.57
N ASP A 94 18.41 7.64 19.94
CA ASP A 94 18.07 6.70 21.01
C ASP A 94 17.62 5.31 20.49
N CYS A 95 17.61 5.08 19.16
CA CYS A 95 17.19 3.79 18.61
C CYS A 95 18.34 2.75 18.63
N HIS A 96 18.42 1.95 19.69
CA HIS A 96 19.38 0.84 19.80
C HIS A 96 19.03 -0.39 18.94
N TRP A 97 17.77 -0.53 18.52
CA TRP A 97 17.27 -1.66 17.71
C TRP A 97 17.41 -1.45 16.19
N CYS A 98 17.55 -0.20 15.74
CA CYS A 98 17.68 0.15 14.33
C CYS A 98 19.15 -0.03 13.88
N ARG A 99 19.54 -1.26 13.50
CA ARG A 99 20.94 -1.54 13.11
C ARG A 99 21.21 -1.58 11.61
N TRP A 100 20.21 -1.73 10.74
CA TRP A 100 20.46 -1.93 9.29
C TRP A 100 19.35 -1.35 8.41
N ILE A 101 19.35 -0.04 8.13
CA ILE A 101 18.65 0.53 6.97
C ILE A 101 19.53 1.69 6.46
N ASN A 102 20.54 1.40 5.64
CA ASN A 102 21.49 2.42 5.19
C ASN A 102 21.12 3.09 3.86
N GLU A 103 20.12 2.61 3.11
CA GLU A 103 19.59 3.30 1.93
C GLU A 103 18.39 2.51 1.40
N ILE A 104 17.18 3.08 1.43
CA ILE A 104 16.05 2.54 0.65
C ILE A 104 15.99 3.35 -0.65
N GLN A 105 16.65 2.84 -1.69
CA GLN A 105 16.47 3.37 -3.03
C GLN A 105 15.18 2.80 -3.64
N TRP A 106 14.12 3.61 -3.64
CA TRP A 106 12.89 3.29 -4.36
C TRP A 106 13.16 3.40 -5.88
N LYS A 107 13.52 2.29 -6.52
CA LYS A 107 13.40 2.15 -7.98
C LYS A 107 11.91 2.13 -8.35
N PRO A 108 11.49 2.51 -9.58
CA PRO A 108 10.13 2.27 -10.02
C PRO A 108 9.83 0.77 -9.86
N LEU A 109 9.05 0.43 -8.82
CA LEU A 109 8.71 -0.95 -8.51
C LEU A 109 7.71 -1.44 -9.54
N LEU A 110 8.13 -2.43 -10.33
CA LEU A 110 7.21 -3.36 -10.98
C LEU A 110 6.87 -4.43 -9.94
N MET A 111 5.66 -4.42 -9.39
CA MET A 111 5.17 -5.52 -8.56
C MET A 111 4.20 -6.35 -9.38
N VAL A 112 4.62 -7.56 -9.74
CA VAL A 112 3.81 -8.54 -10.49
C VAL A 112 3.13 -9.46 -9.48
N TRP A 113 1.81 -9.57 -9.55
CA TRP A 113 1.06 -10.58 -8.81
C TRP A 113 0.27 -11.45 -9.82
N GLY A 114 0.48 -12.76 -9.74
CA GLY A 114 -0.26 -13.75 -10.54
C GLY A 114 -1.40 -14.36 -9.74
N ASN A 115 -2.53 -14.60 -10.41
CA ASN A 115 -3.59 -15.47 -9.89
C ASN A 115 -3.22 -16.95 -10.07
#